data_AF-F1YGH4-F1
#
_entry.id   AF-F1YGH4-F1
#
_cell.length_a   1.000
_cell.length_b   1.000
_cell.length_c   1.000
_cell.angle_alpha   90.00
_cell.angle_beta   90.00
_cell.angle_gamma   90.00
#
_symmetry.space_group_name_H-M   'P 1'
#
loop_
_entity.id
_entity.type
_entity.pdbx_description
1 polymer ?
#
loop_
_entity_poly.entity_id
_entity_poly.type
_entity_poly.pdbx_seq_one_letter_code
_entity_poly.pdbx_strand_id
1 'polypeptide(L)'
;MILDKMSVSAVAASVGLGWNTVNALALQAARTVASAPGRLDGVRVLGVDEHKWKHVRGNGDSSFVTVLVDLTPIVDGTGSARLLDMVAGRSKAALKDWLDARDDSFRDRIRVVTMDGFTGYRTATAEALDKARAVMDPFHVVHLAAEKLTVCRQRVQHDTCGHRGRTGDPLYGIRRPLLTRIALLTDKQKARLRSGLEAHEEHVAVSVTYAIYQELINAYGQENKRDGKVAMYKLLKRIHTGVPSGLAELAQLGRSLWARRAEILAYFDTGASNGPVEAINGRLEHLRGIALGFRNLNHYILRSLIHSGGLAQHLDAL
;
A
#
# COMPACT_ATOMS: atom_id res chain seq x y z
N MET A 1 -18.62 5.56 21.59
CA MET A 1 -17.80 4.44 21.03
C MET A 1 -17.58 4.56 19.53
N ILE A 2 -18.65 4.65 18.72
CA ILE A 2 -18.53 4.72 17.25
C ILE A 2 -18.03 6.10 16.81
N LEU A 3 -18.53 7.16 17.46
CA LEU A 3 -18.10 8.54 17.24
C LEU A 3 -16.70 8.79 17.81
N ASP A 4 -16.52 8.58 19.12
CA ASP A 4 -15.28 8.96 19.83
C ASP A 4 -14.20 7.88 19.86
N LYS A 5 -14.43 6.74 19.19
CA LYS A 5 -13.46 5.64 19.07
C LYS A 5 -12.93 5.09 20.40
N MET A 6 -13.70 5.27 21.48
CA MET A 6 -13.36 4.81 22.83
C MET A 6 -13.32 3.28 22.94
N SER A 7 -12.51 2.77 23.88
CA SER A 7 -12.49 1.35 24.22
C SER A 7 -13.83 0.92 24.86
N VAL A 8 -14.16 -0.36 24.74
CA VAL A 8 -15.37 -0.93 25.37
C VAL A 8 -15.38 -0.69 26.87
N SER A 9 -14.23 -0.85 27.52
CA SER A 9 -14.08 -0.63 28.96
C SER A 9 -14.33 0.81 29.36
N ALA A 10 -13.84 1.78 28.57
CA ALA A 10 -14.07 3.19 28.84
C ALA A 10 -15.56 3.57 28.67
N VAL A 11 -16.23 3.02 27.66
CA VAL A 11 -17.66 3.23 27.45
C VAL A 11 -18.49 2.57 28.55
N ALA A 12 -18.16 1.33 28.92
CA ALA A 12 -18.79 0.62 30.02
C ALA A 12 -18.71 1.42 31.33
N ALA A 13 -17.53 1.97 31.63
CA ALA A 13 -17.34 2.85 32.78
C ALA A 13 -18.17 4.14 32.67
N SER A 14 -18.22 4.78 31.50
CA SER A 14 -18.93 6.06 31.33
C SER A 14 -20.46 5.92 31.39
N VAL A 15 -21.01 4.77 30.97
CA VAL A 15 -22.47 4.53 30.97
C VAL A 15 -22.95 3.66 32.15
N GLY A 16 -22.04 3.24 33.04
CA GLY A 16 -22.37 2.39 34.20
C GLY A 16 -22.88 0.99 33.83
N LEU A 17 -22.52 0.47 32.65
CA LEU A 17 -22.94 -0.86 32.19
C LEU A 17 -21.80 -1.88 32.25
N GLY A 18 -22.16 -3.16 32.34
CA GLY A 18 -21.19 -4.24 32.27
C GLY A 18 -20.48 -4.31 30.91
N TRP A 19 -19.20 -4.67 30.91
CA TRP A 19 -18.38 -4.78 29.70
C TRP A 19 -19.02 -5.69 28.64
N ASN A 20 -19.57 -6.84 29.06
CA ASN A 20 -20.23 -7.80 28.16
C ASN A 20 -21.43 -7.18 27.45
N THR A 21 -22.24 -6.41 28.17
CA THR A 21 -23.42 -5.71 27.63
C THR A 21 -23.00 -4.69 26.58
N VAL A 22 -22.04 -3.81 26.90
CA VAL A 22 -21.53 -2.81 25.96
C VAL A 22 -20.88 -3.48 24.75
N ASN A 23 -20.12 -4.56 24.95
CA ASN A 23 -19.51 -5.31 23.86
C ASN A 23 -20.57 -5.92 22.93
N ALA A 24 -21.60 -6.57 23.48
CA ALA A 24 -22.67 -7.18 22.70
C ALA A 24 -23.42 -6.12 21.85
N LEU A 25 -23.83 -5.02 22.48
CA LEU A 25 -24.51 -3.92 21.80
C LEU A 25 -23.65 -3.32 20.68
N ALA A 26 -22.36 -3.08 20.96
CA ALA A 26 -21.39 -2.60 19.98
C ALA A 26 -21.26 -3.52 18.77
N LEU A 27 -21.11 -4.83 18.99
CA LEU A 27 -20.97 -5.80 17.92
C LEU A 27 -22.27 -5.96 17.13
N GLN A 28 -23.43 -5.89 17.78
CA GLN A 28 -24.74 -5.92 17.12
C GLN A 28 -24.96 -4.70 16.23
N ALA A 29 -24.65 -3.49 16.74
CA ALA A 29 -24.72 -2.26 15.96
C ALA A 29 -23.77 -2.34 14.75
N ALA A 30 -22.53 -2.78 14.94
CA ALA A 30 -21.56 -2.95 13.86
C ALA A 30 -22.06 -3.93 12.78
N ARG A 31 -22.65 -5.07 13.18
CA ARG A 31 -23.24 -6.04 12.25
C ARG A 31 -24.36 -5.41 11.44
N THR A 32 -25.27 -4.71 12.11
CA THR A 32 -26.44 -4.08 11.47
C THR A 32 -26.00 -3.08 10.40
N VAL A 33 -25.05 -2.19 10.74
CA VAL A 33 -24.54 -1.22 9.76
C VAL A 33 -23.72 -1.91 8.67
N ALA A 34 -22.92 -2.93 8.99
CA ALA A 34 -22.15 -3.68 7.99
C ALA A 34 -23.06 -4.40 6.96
N SER A 35 -24.24 -4.85 7.39
CA SER A 35 -25.28 -5.46 6.54
C SER A 35 -26.28 -4.47 5.95
N ALA A 36 -26.13 -3.16 6.20
CA ALA A 36 -27.10 -2.18 5.75
C ALA A 36 -27.21 -2.18 4.21
N PRO A 37 -28.44 -2.24 3.65
CA PRO A 37 -28.67 -2.04 2.23
C PRO A 37 -28.04 -0.71 1.79
N GLY A 38 -27.35 -0.73 0.64
CA GLY A 38 -26.73 0.48 0.09
C GLY A 38 -25.42 0.93 0.74
N ARG A 39 -24.85 0.18 1.70
CA ARG A 39 -23.52 0.52 2.26
C ARG A 39 -22.43 0.65 1.20
N LEU A 40 -22.53 -0.16 0.14
CA LEU A 40 -21.61 -0.17 -0.99
C LEU A 40 -22.03 0.77 -2.13
N ASP A 41 -23.11 1.55 -1.95
CA ASP A 41 -23.53 2.50 -2.97
C ASP A 41 -22.49 3.59 -3.17
N GLY A 42 -22.39 4.03 -4.42
CA GLY A 42 -21.49 5.08 -4.85
C GLY A 42 -20.02 4.67 -4.95
N VAL A 43 -19.63 3.46 -4.51
CA VAL A 43 -18.24 3.00 -4.60
C VAL A 43 -17.85 2.84 -6.08
N ARG A 44 -16.82 3.59 -6.50
CA ARG A 44 -16.25 3.57 -7.85
C ARG A 44 -14.75 3.33 -7.86
N VAL A 45 -14.05 3.66 -6.78
CA VAL A 45 -12.60 3.47 -6.64
C VAL A 45 -12.34 2.56 -5.45
N LEU A 46 -11.81 1.36 -5.72
CA LEU A 46 -11.52 0.35 -4.71
C LEU A 46 -10.02 0.31 -4.41
N GLY A 47 -9.67 0.43 -3.13
CA GLY A 47 -8.34 0.12 -2.63
C GLY A 47 -8.30 -1.29 -2.07
N VAL A 48 -7.29 -2.06 -2.45
CA VAL A 48 -7.06 -3.42 -1.96
C VAL A 48 -5.64 -3.56 -1.45
N ASP A 49 -5.50 -4.11 -0.26
CA ASP A 49 -4.19 -4.36 0.36
C ASP A 49 -4.25 -5.53 1.37
N GLU A 50 -3.10 -5.97 1.86
CA GLU A 50 -2.98 -6.97 2.91
C GLU A 50 -2.68 -6.35 4.28
N HIS A 51 -3.30 -6.91 5.32
CA HIS A 51 -3.03 -6.50 6.70
C HIS A 51 -2.84 -7.70 7.61
N LYS A 52 -1.81 -7.63 8.46
CA LYS A 52 -1.53 -8.70 9.44
C LYS A 52 -2.30 -8.46 10.73
N TRP A 53 -3.39 -9.20 10.93
CA TRP A 53 -4.26 -9.00 12.09
C TRP A 53 -3.83 -9.76 13.36
N LYS A 54 -3.08 -10.87 13.21
CA LYS A 54 -2.55 -11.66 14.33
C LYS A 54 -1.08 -12.03 14.16
N HIS A 55 -0.31 -11.95 15.26
CA HIS A 55 1.11 -12.33 15.30
C HIS A 55 1.36 -13.73 15.88
N VAL A 56 0.39 -14.29 16.59
CA VAL A 56 0.48 -15.63 17.17
C VAL A 56 0.30 -16.67 16.06
N ARG A 57 1.26 -17.60 15.96
CA ARG A 57 1.19 -18.77 15.09
C ARG A 57 0.41 -19.88 15.80
N GLY A 58 -0.48 -20.56 15.08
CA GLY A 58 -1.30 -21.66 15.62
C GLY A 58 -2.79 -21.50 15.28
N ASN A 59 -3.47 -22.63 15.12
CA ASN A 59 -4.90 -22.80 14.81
C ASN A 59 -5.32 -22.79 13.33
N GLY A 60 -4.38 -22.84 12.37
CA GLY A 60 -4.71 -23.00 10.94
C GLY A 60 -5.25 -21.75 10.23
N ASP A 61 -5.84 -20.78 10.95
CA ASP A 61 -6.35 -19.56 10.32
C ASP A 61 -5.23 -18.62 9.83
N SER A 62 -5.46 -17.97 8.69
CA SER A 62 -4.56 -16.94 8.14
C SER A 62 -4.26 -15.84 9.14
N SER A 63 -2.97 -15.47 9.27
CA SER A 63 -2.54 -14.27 10.02
C SER A 63 -2.80 -12.96 9.29
N PHE A 64 -3.17 -13.04 8.01
CA PHE A 64 -3.43 -11.91 7.13
C PHE A 64 -4.91 -11.82 6.77
N VAL A 65 -5.33 -10.60 6.47
CA VAL A 65 -6.62 -10.28 5.86
C VAL A 65 -6.41 -9.42 4.61
N THR A 66 -7.28 -9.56 3.63
CA THR A 66 -7.44 -8.64 2.51
C THR A 66 -8.33 -7.50 2.95
N VAL A 67 -7.78 -6.28 2.96
CA VAL A 67 -8.46 -5.05 3.36
C VAL A 67 -9.03 -4.38 2.12
N LEU A 68 -10.34 -4.08 2.16
CA LEU A 68 -11.08 -3.46 1.07
C LEU A 68 -11.52 -2.07 1.49
N VAL A 69 -11.13 -1.05 0.73
CA VAL A 69 -11.34 0.36 1.08
C VAL A 69 -12.02 1.09 -0.06
N ASP A 70 -13.03 1.89 0.26
CA ASP A 70 -13.60 2.84 -0.67
C ASP A 70 -12.74 4.12 -0.69
N LEU A 71 -12.15 4.37 -1.85
CA LEU A 71 -11.30 5.52 -2.12
C LEU A 71 -12.03 6.60 -2.92
N THR A 72 -13.30 6.37 -3.28
CA THR A 72 -14.11 7.29 -4.07
C THR A 72 -14.15 8.69 -3.45
N PRO A 73 -14.37 8.85 -2.12
CA PRO A 73 -14.39 10.18 -1.52
C PRO A 73 -13.05 10.94 -1.59
N ILE A 74 -11.93 10.22 -1.58
CA ILE A 74 -10.60 10.81 -1.71
C ILE A 74 -10.37 11.30 -3.14
N VAL A 75 -10.72 10.46 -4.13
CA VAL A 75 -10.55 10.80 -5.55
C VAL A 75 -11.47 11.96 -5.96
N ASP A 76 -12.68 12.02 -5.41
CA ASP A 76 -13.64 13.10 -5.68
C ASP A 76 -13.40 14.36 -4.84
N GLY A 77 -12.55 14.29 -3.81
CA GLY A 77 -12.36 15.37 -2.84
C GLY A 77 -13.59 15.64 -1.95
N THR A 78 -14.49 14.66 -1.80
CA THR A 78 -15.74 14.78 -1.03
C THR A 78 -15.62 14.27 0.41
N GLY A 79 -14.52 13.58 0.76
CA GLY A 79 -14.34 13.09 2.12
C GLY A 79 -13.15 12.17 2.30
N SER A 80 -13.19 11.40 3.40
CA SER A 80 -12.13 10.46 3.76
C SER A 80 -12.38 9.05 3.23
N ALA A 81 -11.32 8.28 3.02
CA ALA A 81 -11.43 6.86 2.70
C ALA A 81 -12.10 6.09 3.83
N ARG A 82 -12.94 5.11 3.48
CA ARG A 82 -13.67 4.27 4.43
C ARG A 82 -13.40 2.78 4.19
N LEU A 83 -13.23 2.04 5.28
CA LEU A 83 -13.10 0.60 5.26
C LEU A 83 -14.42 -0.04 4.85
N LEU A 84 -14.42 -0.75 3.72
CA LEU A 84 -15.56 -1.54 3.28
C LEU A 84 -15.56 -2.88 4.01
N ASP A 85 -14.49 -3.66 3.91
CA ASP A 85 -14.48 -5.01 4.49
C ASP A 85 -13.07 -5.52 4.74
N MET A 86 -12.99 -6.65 5.44
CA MET A 86 -11.76 -7.36 5.74
C MET A 86 -12.01 -8.86 5.62
N VAL A 87 -11.35 -9.51 4.65
CA VAL A 87 -11.56 -10.94 4.35
C VAL A 87 -10.37 -11.76 4.80
N ALA A 88 -10.60 -12.92 5.40
CA ALA A 88 -9.52 -13.80 5.83
C ALA A 88 -8.64 -14.25 4.64
N GLY A 89 -7.32 -14.12 4.79
CA GLY A 89 -6.36 -14.53 3.77
C GLY A 89 -5.69 -13.35 3.06
N ARG A 90 -4.77 -13.69 2.16
CA ARG A 90 -4.11 -12.78 1.22
C ARG A 90 -3.88 -13.48 -0.11
N SER A 91 -4.98 -13.92 -0.72
CA SER A 91 -4.97 -14.78 -1.90
C SER A 91 -5.86 -14.23 -3.00
N LYS A 92 -5.67 -14.74 -4.22
CA LYS A 92 -6.60 -14.51 -5.32
C LYS A 92 -8.04 -14.85 -4.91
N ALA A 93 -8.24 -16.01 -4.27
CA ALA A 93 -9.55 -16.48 -3.84
C ALA A 93 -10.19 -15.52 -2.83
N ALA A 94 -9.45 -15.04 -1.82
CA ALA A 94 -9.99 -14.11 -0.82
C ALA A 94 -10.60 -12.85 -1.45
N LEU A 95 -9.93 -12.26 -2.46
CA LEU A 95 -10.47 -11.11 -3.18
C LEU A 95 -11.58 -11.50 -4.16
N LYS A 96 -11.39 -12.58 -4.93
CA LYS A 96 -12.34 -13.00 -5.96
C LYS A 96 -13.67 -13.45 -5.36
N ASP A 97 -13.66 -14.29 -4.34
CA ASP A 97 -14.87 -14.75 -3.65
C ASP A 97 -15.60 -13.57 -3.01
N TRP A 98 -14.84 -12.57 -2.52
CA TRP A 98 -15.45 -11.33 -2.07
C TRP A 98 -16.14 -10.64 -3.25
N LEU A 99 -15.45 -10.34 -4.34
CA LEU A 99 -16.05 -9.66 -5.50
C LEU A 99 -17.26 -10.42 -6.08
N ASP A 100 -17.19 -11.74 -6.17
CA ASP A 100 -18.24 -12.59 -6.75
C ASP A 100 -19.52 -12.67 -5.91
N ALA A 101 -19.42 -12.42 -4.61
CA ALA A 101 -20.59 -12.30 -3.75
C ALA A 101 -21.28 -10.92 -3.84
N ARG A 102 -20.81 -10.01 -4.70
CA ARG A 102 -21.50 -8.75 -5.01
C ARG A 102 -22.31 -8.87 -6.28
N ASP A 103 -23.37 -8.09 -6.39
CA ASP A 103 -24.18 -8.04 -7.59
C ASP A 103 -23.42 -7.40 -8.77
N ASP A 104 -23.94 -7.62 -9.98
CA ASP A 104 -23.35 -7.07 -11.20
C ASP A 104 -23.35 -5.54 -11.22
N SER A 105 -24.36 -4.91 -10.60
CA SER A 105 -24.47 -3.46 -10.49
C SER A 105 -23.29 -2.85 -9.73
N PHE A 106 -22.87 -3.48 -8.63
CA PHE A 106 -21.69 -3.08 -7.88
C PHE A 106 -20.42 -3.29 -8.71
N ARG A 107 -20.25 -4.49 -9.29
CA ARG A 107 -19.04 -4.82 -10.07
C ARG A 107 -18.85 -3.89 -11.27
N ASP A 108 -19.91 -3.61 -12.01
CA ASP A 108 -19.90 -2.70 -13.17
C ASP A 108 -19.67 -1.23 -12.80
N ARG A 109 -19.99 -0.85 -11.55
CA ARG A 109 -19.79 0.50 -11.03
C ARG A 109 -18.33 0.78 -10.69
N ILE A 110 -17.57 -0.24 -10.31
CA ILE A 110 -16.14 -0.08 -10.03
C ILE A 110 -15.40 0.33 -11.31
N ARG A 111 -14.77 1.51 -11.26
CA ARG A 111 -14.02 2.10 -12.38
C ARG A 111 -12.52 1.95 -12.22
N VAL A 112 -12.03 1.96 -10.98
CA VAL A 112 -10.60 1.92 -10.67
C VAL A 112 -10.37 0.99 -9.50
N VAL A 113 -9.33 0.16 -9.59
CA VAL A 113 -8.83 -0.62 -8.44
C VAL A 113 -7.36 -0.32 -8.26
N THR A 114 -6.97 0.19 -7.10
CA THR A 114 -5.57 0.35 -6.71
C THR A 114 -5.19 -0.77 -5.77
N MET A 115 -4.02 -1.37 -6.02
CA MET A 115 -3.53 -2.52 -5.29
C MET A 115 -2.01 -2.55 -5.28
N ASP A 116 -1.46 -3.37 -4.38
CA ASP A 116 -0.05 -3.72 -4.37
C ASP A 116 0.35 -4.52 -5.62
N GLY A 117 1.64 -4.90 -5.69
CA GLY A 117 2.16 -5.68 -6.81
C GLY A 117 1.66 -7.13 -6.88
N PHE A 118 0.82 -7.60 -5.94
CA PHE A 118 0.50 -9.02 -5.79
C PHE A 118 -0.28 -9.56 -7.00
N THR A 119 0.30 -10.55 -7.68
CA THR A 119 -0.28 -11.18 -8.87
C THR A 119 -1.66 -11.79 -8.62
N GLY A 120 -1.92 -12.26 -7.40
CA GLY A 120 -3.21 -12.84 -7.03
C GLY A 120 -4.35 -11.83 -7.07
N TYR A 121 -4.16 -10.64 -6.50
CA TYR A 121 -5.16 -9.56 -6.56
C TYR A 121 -5.36 -9.06 -7.97
N ARG A 122 -4.28 -8.86 -8.73
CA ARG A 122 -4.35 -8.48 -10.15
C ARG A 122 -5.23 -9.44 -10.96
N THR A 123 -5.04 -10.73 -10.77
CA THR A 123 -5.79 -11.77 -11.50
C THR A 123 -7.25 -11.79 -11.07
N ALA A 124 -7.53 -11.71 -9.75
CA ALA A 124 -8.90 -11.63 -9.24
C ALA A 124 -9.64 -10.41 -9.78
N THR A 125 -9.01 -9.23 -9.80
CA THR A 125 -9.59 -8.01 -10.35
C THR A 125 -9.82 -8.12 -11.85
N ALA A 126 -8.88 -8.65 -12.63
CA ALA A 126 -9.07 -8.82 -14.08
C ALA A 126 -10.23 -9.78 -14.41
N GLU A 127 -10.45 -10.80 -13.59
CA GLU A 127 -11.53 -11.78 -13.79
C GLU A 127 -12.90 -11.30 -13.28
N ALA A 128 -12.95 -10.55 -12.18
CA ALA A 128 -14.20 -10.15 -11.55
C ALA A 128 -14.63 -8.70 -11.87
N LEU A 129 -13.71 -7.85 -12.32
CA LEU A 129 -13.91 -6.43 -12.62
C LEU A 129 -13.24 -6.06 -13.94
N ASP A 130 -13.63 -6.74 -15.02
CA ASP A 130 -13.04 -6.62 -16.37
C ASP A 130 -13.06 -5.18 -16.93
N LYS A 131 -14.06 -4.38 -16.55
CA LYS A 131 -14.19 -2.95 -16.93
C LYS A 131 -13.36 -2.00 -16.07
N ALA A 132 -12.83 -2.46 -14.93
CA ALA A 132 -12.11 -1.60 -14.00
C ALA A 132 -10.65 -1.41 -14.40
N ARG A 133 -10.16 -0.18 -14.26
CA ARG A 133 -8.75 0.14 -14.49
C ARG A 133 -7.92 -0.22 -13.25
N ALA A 134 -7.03 -1.19 -13.39
CA ALA A 134 -6.06 -1.50 -12.35
C ALA A 134 -4.95 -0.43 -12.29
N VAL A 135 -4.62 0.00 -11.07
CA VAL A 135 -3.52 0.90 -10.74
C VAL A 135 -2.56 0.16 -9.83
N MET A 136 -1.29 0.11 -10.21
CA MET A 136 -0.24 -0.37 -9.33
C MET A 136 0.19 0.78 -8.43
N ASP A 137 0.13 0.57 -7.12
CA ASP A 137 0.37 1.63 -6.15
C ASP A 137 1.77 2.28 -6.31
N PRO A 138 1.86 3.63 -6.38
CA PRO A 138 3.13 4.34 -6.54
C PRO A 138 4.17 4.03 -5.45
N PHE A 139 3.75 3.84 -4.19
CA PHE A 139 4.68 3.51 -3.12
C PHE A 139 5.32 2.14 -3.35
N HIS A 140 4.55 1.13 -3.74
CA HIS A 140 5.07 -0.19 -4.10
C HIS A 140 6.03 -0.14 -5.29
N VAL A 141 5.73 0.68 -6.31
CA VAL A 141 6.62 0.86 -7.47
C VAL A 141 7.95 1.48 -7.06
N VAL A 142 7.93 2.52 -6.23
CA VAL A 142 9.15 3.15 -5.66
C VAL A 142 9.90 2.16 -4.77
N HIS A 143 9.19 1.37 -3.96
CA HIS A 143 9.78 0.38 -3.07
C HIS A 143 10.55 -0.70 -3.84
N LEU A 144 10.00 -1.22 -4.94
CA LEU A 144 10.69 -2.17 -5.82
C LEU A 144 12.00 -1.58 -6.38
N ALA A 145 11.99 -0.30 -6.76
CA ALA A 145 13.21 0.38 -7.23
C ALA A 145 14.23 0.56 -6.11
N ALA A 146 13.79 0.93 -4.90
CA ALA A 146 14.65 1.04 -3.71
C ALA A 146 15.29 -0.30 -3.32
N GLU A 147 14.54 -1.40 -3.43
CA GLU A 147 15.04 -2.75 -3.19
C GLU A 147 16.14 -3.10 -4.19
N LYS A 148 15.91 -2.87 -5.49
CA LYS A 148 16.92 -3.13 -6.54
C LYS A 148 18.15 -2.27 -6.40
N LEU A 149 18.00 -1.00 -6.02
CA LEU A 149 19.13 -0.14 -5.64
C LEU A 149 19.92 -0.71 -4.45
N THR A 150 19.21 -1.23 -3.44
CA THR A 150 19.84 -1.84 -2.27
C THR A 150 20.62 -3.09 -2.63
N VAL A 151 20.08 -3.96 -3.48
CA VAL A 151 20.76 -5.17 -3.97
C VAL A 151 21.98 -4.81 -4.81
N CYS A 152 21.84 -3.88 -5.77
CA CYS A 152 22.96 -3.39 -6.59
C CYS A 152 24.10 -2.85 -5.70
N ARG A 153 23.75 -2.03 -4.70
CA ARG A 153 24.71 -1.49 -3.74
C ARG A 153 25.41 -2.61 -2.95
N GLN A 154 24.68 -3.63 -2.50
CA GLN A 154 25.25 -4.74 -1.75
C GLN A 154 26.21 -5.58 -2.61
N ARG A 155 25.83 -5.88 -3.85
CA ARG A 155 26.67 -6.62 -4.80
C ARG A 155 27.94 -5.86 -5.09
N VAL A 156 27.84 -4.61 -5.58
CA VAL A 156 29.02 -3.82 -5.95
C VAL A 156 29.98 -3.64 -4.78
N GLN A 157 29.45 -3.42 -3.59
CA GLN A 157 30.28 -3.29 -2.40
C GLN A 157 30.95 -4.61 -1.99
N HIS A 158 30.30 -5.75 -2.20
CA HIS A 158 30.94 -7.05 -2.01
C HIS A 158 32.05 -7.27 -3.05
N ASP A 159 31.78 -6.91 -4.31
CA ASP A 159 32.73 -7.04 -5.42
C ASP A 159 33.98 -6.16 -5.19
N THR A 160 33.82 -4.93 -4.69
CA THR A 160 34.95 -4.00 -4.47
C THR A 160 35.67 -4.18 -3.13
N CYS A 161 34.97 -4.57 -2.06
CA CYS A 161 35.57 -4.70 -0.73
C CYS A 161 35.88 -6.14 -0.33
N GLY A 162 35.38 -7.15 -1.06
CA GLY A 162 35.55 -8.57 -0.73
C GLY A 162 34.75 -9.04 0.50
N HIS A 163 33.83 -8.22 1.02
CA HIS A 163 33.04 -8.55 2.21
C HIS A 163 31.68 -7.82 2.27
N ARG A 164 30.82 -8.27 3.18
CA ARG A 164 29.57 -7.58 3.50
C ARG A 164 29.84 -6.21 4.12
N GLY A 165 28.90 -5.28 3.97
CA GLY A 165 29.09 -3.87 4.34
C GLY A 165 29.24 -3.60 5.80
N ARG A 166 30.23 -2.77 6.14
CA ARG A 166 30.56 -2.33 7.49
C ARG A 166 30.96 -0.85 7.51
N THR A 167 31.11 -0.34 8.73
CA THR A 167 31.60 1.01 8.96
C THR A 167 32.97 1.20 8.30
N GLY A 168 33.14 2.29 7.56
CA GLY A 168 34.33 2.57 6.75
C GLY A 168 34.08 2.44 5.25
N ASP A 169 33.23 1.49 4.84
CA ASP A 169 33.00 1.25 3.41
C ASP A 169 32.21 2.41 2.78
N PRO A 170 32.62 2.92 1.60
CA PRO A 170 32.00 4.09 0.99
C PRO A 170 30.50 3.90 0.75
N LEU A 171 30.10 2.78 0.13
CA LEU A 171 28.69 2.48 -0.18
C LEU A 171 27.85 2.16 1.07
N TYR A 172 28.44 1.55 2.10
CA TYR A 172 27.73 1.30 3.36
C TYR A 172 27.46 2.61 4.11
N GLY A 173 28.41 3.54 4.05
CA GLY A 173 28.33 4.86 4.64
C GLY A 173 27.21 5.75 4.06
N ILE A 174 26.79 5.50 2.82
CA ILE A 174 25.74 6.28 2.13
C ILE A 174 24.41 5.54 1.99
N ARG A 175 24.26 4.33 2.58
CA ARG A 175 23.06 3.48 2.40
C ARG A 175 21.73 4.14 2.72
N ARG A 176 21.70 5.07 3.69
CA ARG A 176 20.49 5.82 4.06
C ARG A 176 20.24 6.99 3.10
N PRO A 177 21.21 7.91 2.87
CA PRO A 177 21.07 8.95 1.85
C PRO A 177 20.66 8.44 0.46
N LEU A 178 21.14 7.26 0.04
CA LEU A 178 20.78 6.64 -1.24
C LEU A 178 19.26 6.39 -1.40
N LEU A 179 18.54 6.18 -0.30
CA LEU A 179 17.10 5.90 -0.32
C LEU A 179 16.26 7.15 -0.04
N THR A 180 16.89 8.31 0.14
CA THR A 180 16.20 9.58 0.38
C THR A 180 16.04 10.36 -0.93
N ARG A 181 14.92 11.07 -1.09
CA ARG A 181 14.72 11.99 -2.22
C ARG A 181 15.80 13.08 -2.19
N ILE A 182 16.44 13.34 -3.33
CA ILE A 182 17.58 14.27 -3.41
C ILE A 182 17.27 15.69 -2.90
N ALA A 183 16.03 16.15 -3.09
CA ALA A 183 15.55 17.44 -2.62
C ALA A 183 15.47 17.54 -1.07
N LEU A 184 15.42 16.41 -0.36
CA LEU A 184 15.37 16.33 1.10
C LEU A 184 16.75 16.15 1.73
N LEU A 185 17.79 15.97 0.92
CA LEU A 185 19.16 15.81 1.42
C LEU A 185 19.77 17.16 1.75
N THR A 186 20.46 17.24 2.88
CA THR A 186 21.34 18.38 3.20
C THR A 186 22.56 18.38 2.28
N ASP A 187 23.21 19.53 2.11
CA ASP A 187 24.39 19.61 1.24
C ASP A 187 25.55 18.73 1.74
N LYS A 188 25.67 18.55 3.07
CA LYS A 188 26.59 17.58 3.66
C LYS A 188 26.27 16.14 3.24
N GLN A 189 24.99 15.78 3.20
CA GLN A 189 24.57 14.44 2.74
C GLN A 189 24.78 14.28 1.24
N LYS A 190 24.52 15.30 0.42
CA LYS A 190 24.79 15.28 -1.03
C LYS A 190 26.28 15.11 -1.32
N ALA A 191 27.14 15.86 -0.63
CA ALA A 191 28.58 15.73 -0.74
C ALA A 191 29.04 14.31 -0.36
N ARG A 192 28.55 13.77 0.77
CA ARG A 192 28.86 12.40 1.20
C ARG A 192 28.39 11.36 0.18
N LEU A 193 27.19 11.54 -0.38
CA LEU A 193 26.63 10.65 -1.41
C LEU A 193 27.53 10.66 -2.66
N ARG A 194 27.94 11.85 -3.12
CA ARG A 194 28.87 12.00 -4.23
C ARG A 194 30.20 11.29 -3.96
N SER A 195 30.86 11.59 -2.84
CA SER A 195 32.12 10.94 -2.47
C SER A 195 32.01 9.41 -2.37
N GLY A 196 30.89 8.90 -1.84
CA GLY A 196 30.68 7.45 -1.74
C GLY A 196 30.45 6.79 -3.11
N LEU A 197 29.78 7.47 -4.03
CA LEU A 197 29.52 6.99 -5.39
C LEU A 197 30.72 7.13 -6.33
N GLU A 198 31.63 8.06 -6.06
CA GLU A 198 32.84 8.30 -6.87
C GLU A 198 34.09 7.60 -6.30
N ALA A 199 33.98 6.90 -5.17
CA ALA A 199 35.12 6.28 -4.48
C ALA A 199 35.83 5.19 -5.32
N HIS A 200 35.10 4.49 -6.18
CA HIS A 200 35.61 3.43 -7.05
C HIS A 200 34.86 3.47 -8.39
N GLU A 201 35.52 3.15 -9.51
CA GLU A 201 34.89 3.18 -10.84
C GLU A 201 33.70 2.22 -10.93
N GLU A 202 33.78 1.08 -10.25
CA GLU A 202 32.74 0.04 -10.17
C GLU A 202 31.45 0.56 -9.51
N HIS A 203 31.51 1.64 -8.74
CA HIS A 203 30.33 2.26 -8.12
C HIS A 203 29.42 2.95 -9.15
N VAL A 204 29.86 3.10 -10.41
CA VAL A 204 29.03 3.59 -11.52
C VAL A 204 27.69 2.83 -11.61
N ALA A 205 27.68 1.52 -11.33
CA ALA A 205 26.45 0.73 -11.35
C ALA A 205 25.42 1.21 -10.30
N VAL A 206 25.89 1.55 -9.11
CA VAL A 206 25.05 2.10 -8.02
C VAL A 206 24.60 3.51 -8.37
N SER A 207 25.48 4.34 -8.95
CA SER A 207 25.18 5.71 -9.38
C SER A 207 24.07 5.75 -10.41
N VAL A 208 24.15 4.91 -11.45
CA VAL A 208 23.11 4.81 -12.48
C VAL A 208 21.79 4.32 -11.89
N THR A 209 21.84 3.27 -11.05
CA THR A 209 20.62 2.73 -10.41
C THR A 209 19.96 3.76 -9.48
N TYR A 210 20.77 4.54 -8.75
CA TYR A 210 20.29 5.64 -7.90
C TYR A 210 19.65 6.76 -8.72
N ALA A 211 20.24 7.14 -9.86
CA ALA A 211 19.66 8.13 -10.75
C ALA A 211 18.27 7.70 -11.25
N ILE A 212 18.11 6.43 -11.68
CA ILE A 212 16.81 5.88 -12.07
C ILE A 212 15.80 5.91 -10.92
N TYR A 213 16.21 5.54 -9.71
CA TYR A 213 15.36 5.61 -8.51
C TYR A 213 14.86 7.04 -8.26
N GLN A 214 15.73 8.05 -8.36
CA GLN A 214 15.35 9.46 -8.19
C GLN A 214 14.45 9.96 -9.34
N GLU A 215 14.72 9.58 -10.58
CA GLU A 215 13.87 9.92 -11.73
C GLU A 215 12.46 9.34 -11.59
N LEU A 216 12.33 8.11 -11.07
CA LEU A 216 11.05 7.46 -10.80
C LEU A 216 10.24 8.25 -9.76
N ILE A 217 10.87 8.65 -8.65
CA ILE A 217 10.25 9.51 -7.63
C ILE A 217 9.83 10.85 -8.24
N ASN A 218 10.70 11.46 -9.04
CA ASN A 218 10.44 12.76 -9.66
C ASN A 218 9.26 12.69 -10.64
N ALA A 219 9.14 11.61 -11.41
CA ALA A 219 8.01 11.41 -12.32
C ALA A 219 6.67 11.38 -11.58
N TYR A 220 6.58 10.66 -10.45
CA TYR A 220 5.37 10.68 -9.60
C TYR A 220 5.13 12.03 -8.91
N GLY A 221 6.21 12.74 -8.58
CA GLY A 221 6.17 14.04 -7.91
C GLY A 221 5.93 15.24 -8.82
N GLN A 222 5.68 15.04 -10.12
CA GLN A 222 5.31 16.14 -11.02
C GLN A 222 3.93 16.69 -10.63
N GLU A 223 3.83 18.02 -10.58
CA GLU A 223 2.55 18.72 -10.34
C GLU A 223 1.57 18.44 -11.49
N ASN A 224 2.06 18.54 -12.73
CA ASN A 224 1.30 18.18 -13.91
C ASN A 224 1.36 16.66 -14.16
N LYS A 225 0.22 15.98 -14.05
CA LYS A 225 0.13 14.53 -14.24
C LYS A 225 0.47 14.07 -15.66
N ARG A 226 0.20 14.87 -16.67
CA ARG A 226 0.55 14.55 -18.07
C ARG A 226 2.07 14.51 -18.24
N ASP A 227 2.78 15.49 -17.68
CA ASP A 227 4.24 15.55 -17.73
C ASP A 227 4.87 14.40 -16.93
N GLY A 228 4.32 14.11 -15.75
CA GLY A 228 4.69 12.94 -14.95
C GLY A 228 4.50 11.62 -15.71
N LYS A 229 3.38 11.45 -16.43
CA LYS A 229 3.10 10.27 -17.24
C LYS A 229 4.09 10.11 -18.39
N VAL A 230 4.41 11.20 -19.09
CA VAL A 230 5.39 11.20 -20.18
C VAL A 230 6.78 10.86 -19.65
N ALA A 231 7.19 11.47 -18.54
CA ALA A 231 8.46 11.18 -17.88
C ALA A 231 8.55 9.72 -17.44
N MET A 232 7.51 9.20 -16.78
CA MET A 232 7.43 7.81 -16.35
C MET A 232 7.51 6.84 -17.54
N TYR A 233 6.74 7.07 -18.61
CA TYR A 233 6.79 6.20 -19.78
C TYR A 233 8.18 6.18 -20.42
N LYS A 234 8.81 7.35 -20.59
CA LYS A 234 10.17 7.46 -21.13
C LYS A 234 11.19 6.72 -20.26
N LEU A 235 11.10 6.88 -18.93
CA LEU A 235 11.91 6.16 -17.96
C LEU A 235 11.74 4.64 -18.11
N LEU A 236 10.49 4.15 -18.03
CA LEU A 236 10.17 2.72 -18.14
C LEU A 236 10.68 2.12 -19.44
N LYS A 237 10.50 2.82 -20.57
CA LYS A 237 10.99 2.39 -21.88
C LYS A 237 12.52 2.29 -21.89
N ARG A 238 13.21 3.31 -21.37
CA ARG A 238 14.68 3.37 -21.34
C ARG A 238 15.30 2.26 -20.49
N ILE A 239 14.72 1.94 -19.33
CA ILE A 239 15.26 0.87 -18.48
C ILE A 239 14.81 -0.53 -18.92
N HIS A 240 13.79 -0.62 -19.77
CA HIS A 240 13.39 -1.88 -20.39
C HIS A 240 14.30 -2.25 -21.58
N THR A 241 14.64 -1.28 -22.42
CA THR A 241 15.46 -1.48 -23.62
C THR A 241 16.78 -0.72 -23.50
N GLY A 242 17.91 -1.42 -23.49
CA GLY A 242 19.22 -0.78 -23.55
C GLY A 242 19.89 -0.54 -22.20
N VAL A 243 19.70 -1.46 -21.24
CA VAL A 243 20.50 -1.50 -20.02
C VAL A 243 21.82 -2.25 -20.31
N PRO A 244 23.00 -1.60 -20.18
CA PRO A 244 24.30 -2.24 -20.40
C PRO A 244 24.57 -3.47 -19.50
N SER A 245 25.54 -4.29 -19.92
CA SER A 245 26.12 -5.34 -19.07
C SER A 245 26.67 -4.73 -17.77
N GLY A 246 26.47 -5.42 -16.64
CA GLY A 246 26.88 -4.94 -15.31
C GLY A 246 25.77 -4.26 -14.49
N LEU A 247 24.61 -4.01 -15.08
CA LEU A 247 23.43 -3.41 -14.44
C LEU A 247 22.28 -4.42 -14.30
N ALA A 248 22.58 -5.62 -13.81
CA ALA A 248 21.64 -6.75 -13.77
C ALA A 248 20.36 -6.45 -12.96
N GLU A 249 20.51 -5.78 -11.82
CA GLU A 249 19.39 -5.41 -10.95
C GLU A 249 18.47 -4.39 -11.61
N LEU A 250 19.04 -3.42 -12.32
CA LEU A 250 18.29 -2.43 -13.08
C LEU A 250 17.59 -3.07 -14.28
N ALA A 251 18.24 -3.99 -14.98
CA ALA A 251 17.63 -4.74 -16.07
C ALA A 251 16.44 -5.59 -15.57
N GLN A 252 16.57 -6.20 -14.39
CA GLN A 252 15.47 -6.93 -13.75
C GLN A 252 14.32 -5.98 -13.37
N LEU A 253 14.62 -4.82 -12.78
CA LEU A 253 13.63 -3.79 -12.46
C LEU A 253 12.87 -3.36 -13.73
N GLY A 254 13.61 -3.08 -14.81
CA GLY A 254 13.04 -2.65 -16.08
C GLY A 254 12.05 -3.67 -16.66
N ARG A 255 12.39 -4.97 -16.65
CA ARG A 255 11.47 -6.04 -17.07
C ARG A 255 10.21 -6.07 -16.20
N SER A 256 10.36 -6.05 -14.87
CA SER A 256 9.23 -6.09 -13.93
C SER A 256 8.28 -4.91 -14.10
N LEU A 257 8.82 -3.69 -14.17
CA LEU A 257 8.01 -2.48 -14.33
C LEU A 257 7.38 -2.39 -15.73
N TRP A 258 8.09 -2.83 -16.78
CA TRP A 258 7.54 -2.83 -18.14
C TRP A 258 6.35 -3.77 -18.31
N ALA A 259 6.40 -4.95 -17.67
CA ALA A 259 5.31 -5.91 -17.66
C ALA A 259 4.03 -5.32 -17.04
N ARG A 260 4.16 -4.41 -16.07
CA ARG A 260 3.06 -3.74 -15.36
C ARG A 260 2.87 -2.28 -15.77
N ARG A 261 3.49 -1.83 -16.88
CA ARG A 261 3.55 -0.39 -17.24
C ARG A 261 2.17 0.27 -17.38
N ALA A 262 1.17 -0.46 -17.87
CA ALA A 262 -0.17 0.08 -18.06
C ALA A 262 -0.81 0.46 -16.71
N GLU A 263 -0.59 -0.37 -15.69
CA GLU A 263 -1.07 -0.18 -14.32
C GLU A 263 -0.29 0.93 -13.59
N ILE A 264 1.02 1.04 -13.86
CA ILE A 264 1.87 2.14 -13.36
C ILE A 264 1.41 3.48 -13.96
N LEU A 265 1.19 3.52 -15.27
CA LEU A 265 0.78 4.74 -15.97
C LEU A 265 -0.67 5.13 -15.66
N ALA A 266 -1.49 4.21 -15.14
CA ALA A 266 -2.86 4.45 -14.74
C ALA A 266 -2.99 5.46 -13.61
N TYR A 267 -2.03 5.47 -12.67
CA TYR A 267 -1.98 6.46 -11.60
C TYR A 267 -2.08 7.90 -12.11
N PHE A 268 -1.42 8.21 -13.24
CA PHE A 268 -1.40 9.58 -13.77
C PHE A 268 -2.74 10.01 -14.38
N ASP A 269 -3.60 9.05 -14.74
CA ASP A 269 -4.92 9.35 -15.31
C ASP A 269 -6.02 9.35 -14.24
N THR A 270 -5.84 8.58 -13.15
CA THR A 270 -6.89 8.37 -12.14
C THR A 270 -6.61 9.10 -10.83
N GLY A 271 -5.35 9.39 -10.50
CA GLY A 271 -4.93 9.92 -9.20
C GLY A 271 -5.06 8.93 -8.03
N ALA A 272 -5.59 7.73 -8.24
CA ALA A 272 -5.84 6.76 -7.19
C ALA A 272 -4.54 6.07 -6.72
N SER A 273 -4.36 5.91 -5.41
CA SER A 273 -3.23 5.19 -4.80
C SER A 273 -3.65 4.46 -3.52
N ASN A 274 -2.80 3.55 -3.03
CA ASN A 274 -3.06 2.84 -1.76
C ASN A 274 -2.71 3.68 -0.52
N GLY A 275 -2.24 4.92 -0.66
CA GLY A 275 -1.91 5.78 0.49
C GLY A 275 -3.02 5.86 1.56
N PRO A 276 -4.30 6.06 1.20
CA PRO A 276 -5.40 6.03 2.17
C PRO A 276 -5.69 4.63 2.75
N VAL A 277 -5.38 3.56 2.01
CA VAL A 277 -5.47 2.18 2.50
C VAL A 277 -4.45 1.96 3.61
N GLU A 278 -3.21 2.41 3.41
CA GLU A 278 -2.15 2.37 4.43
C GLU A 278 -2.51 3.21 5.67
N ALA A 279 -3.14 4.37 5.48
CA ALA A 279 -3.66 5.17 6.58
C ALA A 279 -4.79 4.46 7.36
N ILE A 280 -5.58 3.61 6.69
CA ILE A 280 -6.54 2.73 7.37
C ILE A 280 -5.78 1.62 8.10
N ASN A 281 -4.85 0.91 7.45
CA ASN A 281 -4.02 -0.11 8.09
C ASN A 281 -3.36 0.41 9.37
N GLY A 282 -2.78 1.61 9.36
CA GLY A 282 -2.20 2.26 10.54
C GLY A 282 -3.23 2.51 11.67
N ARG A 283 -4.48 2.86 11.33
CA ARG A 283 -5.57 2.94 12.33
C ARG A 283 -5.92 1.56 12.89
N LEU A 284 -5.89 0.52 12.05
CA LEU A 284 -6.15 -0.86 12.48
C LEU A 284 -5.05 -1.41 13.40
N GLU A 285 -3.79 -1.06 13.13
CA GLU A 285 -2.64 -1.31 14.01
C GLU A 285 -2.85 -0.66 15.39
N HIS A 286 -3.26 0.62 15.40
CA HIS A 286 -3.54 1.34 16.64
C HIS A 286 -4.70 0.72 17.44
N LEU A 287 -5.80 0.37 16.77
CA LEU A 287 -6.93 -0.35 17.38
C LEU A 287 -6.47 -1.67 18.02
N ARG A 288 -5.60 -2.42 17.34
CA ARG A 288 -5.02 -3.66 17.88
C ARG A 288 -4.15 -3.38 19.11
N GLY A 289 -3.40 -2.29 19.11
CA GLY A 289 -2.64 -1.82 20.27
C GLY A 289 -3.53 -1.54 21.48
N ILE A 290 -4.64 -0.81 21.29
CA ILE A 290 -5.61 -0.53 22.36
C ILE A 290 -6.23 -1.83 22.91
N ALA A 291 -6.55 -2.79 22.05
CA ALA A 291 -7.16 -4.05 22.44
C ALA A 291 -6.19 -5.07 23.04
N LEU A 292 -4.87 -4.79 23.02
CA LEU A 292 -3.81 -5.76 23.35
C LEU A 292 -3.89 -7.04 22.50
N GLY A 293 -4.31 -6.89 21.24
CA GLY A 293 -4.52 -7.98 20.29
C GLY A 293 -5.95 -8.54 20.25
N PHE A 294 -6.24 -9.30 19.19
CA PHE A 294 -7.52 -9.97 19.00
C PHE A 294 -7.32 -11.47 18.89
N ARG A 295 -8.24 -12.24 19.49
CA ARG A 295 -8.28 -13.72 19.39
C ARG A 295 -9.32 -14.23 18.38
N ASN A 296 -10.25 -13.38 17.99
CA ASN A 296 -11.36 -13.71 17.10
C ASN A 296 -11.40 -12.72 15.93
N LEU A 297 -11.33 -13.23 14.70
CA LEU A 297 -11.30 -12.42 13.50
C LEU A 297 -12.59 -11.61 13.32
N ASN A 298 -13.76 -12.19 13.53
CA ASN A 298 -15.03 -11.47 13.40
C ASN A 298 -15.12 -10.28 14.36
N HIS A 299 -14.63 -10.42 15.60
CA HIS A 299 -14.54 -9.29 16.52
C HIS A 299 -13.61 -8.21 16.00
N TYR A 300 -12.47 -8.60 15.43
CA TYR A 300 -11.53 -7.66 14.85
C TYR A 300 -12.13 -6.90 13.65
N ILE A 301 -12.81 -7.59 12.74
CA ILE A 301 -13.48 -7.00 11.57
C ILE A 301 -14.53 -5.99 12.04
N LEU A 302 -15.46 -6.39 12.92
CA LEU A 302 -16.54 -5.51 13.38
C LEU A 302 -16.01 -4.27 14.11
N ARG A 303 -14.96 -4.42 14.92
CA ARG A 303 -14.29 -3.30 15.61
C ARG A 303 -13.57 -2.37 14.62
N SER A 304 -12.98 -2.93 13.58
CA SER A 304 -12.33 -2.18 12.51
C SER A 304 -13.34 -1.38 11.69
N LEU A 305 -14.50 -1.98 11.38
CA LEU A 305 -15.61 -1.29 10.70
C LEU A 305 -16.16 -0.14 11.55
N ILE A 306 -16.33 -0.34 12.85
CA ILE A 306 -16.70 0.75 13.79
C ILE A 306 -15.72 1.92 13.68
N HIS A 307 -14.42 1.64 13.67
CA HIS A 307 -13.40 2.69 13.77
C HIS A 307 -13.08 3.38 12.43
N SER A 308 -13.17 2.64 11.33
CA SER A 308 -12.66 3.05 10.01
C SER A 308 -13.68 2.93 8.88
N GLY A 309 -14.86 2.36 9.12
CA GLY A 309 -15.85 2.09 8.07
C GLY A 309 -16.78 3.26 7.72
N GLY A 310 -16.60 4.42 8.34
CA GLY A 310 -17.48 5.57 8.11
C GLY A 310 -18.91 5.37 8.64
N LEU A 311 -19.09 4.44 9.60
CA LEU A 311 -20.42 4.02 10.09
C LEU A 311 -21.13 5.13 10.89
N ALA A 312 -20.39 6.11 11.42
CA ALA A 312 -20.97 7.26 12.12
C ALA A 312 -22.01 8.01 11.27
N GLN A 313 -21.72 8.21 9.98
CA GLN A 313 -22.61 8.93 9.06
C GLN A 313 -23.93 8.19 8.79
N HIS A 314 -23.99 6.89 9.07
CA HIS A 314 -25.19 6.07 8.88
C HIS A 314 -26.00 5.90 10.17
N LEU A 315 -25.45 6.31 11.32
CA LEU A 315 -26.17 6.30 12.60
C LEU A 315 -27.07 7.53 12.75
N ASP A 316 -26.68 8.68 12.19
CA ASP A 316 -27.48 9.91 12.20
C ASP A 316 -28.60 9.91 11.13
N ALA A 317 -28.62 8.89 10.26
CA ALA A 317 -29.61 8.69 9.20
C ALA A 317 -30.70 7.66 9.56
N LEU A 318 -30.65 7.10 10.78
CA LEU A 318 -31.63 6.18 11.37
C LEU A 318 -32.46 6.92 12.43
#